data_AF-A0A3M8EIL3-F1
#
_entry.id   AF-A0A3M8EIL3-F1
#
_cell.length_a   1.000
_cell.length_b   1.000
_cell.length_c   1.000
_cell.angle_alpha   90.00
_cell.angle_beta   90.00
_cell.angle_gamma   90.00
#
_symmetry.space_group_name_H-M   'P 1'
#
loop_
_entity.id
_entity.type
_entity.pdbx_description
1 polymer ?
#
loop_
_entity_poly.entity_id
_entity_poly.type
_entity_poly.pdbx_seq_one_letter_code
_entity_poly.pdbx_strand_id
1 'polypeptide(L)'
;MLFGSEELTLPKQPYTGNGLRIDGYYYYKYYPGENEVYYSTYLLYENGIILYGGAVNETEITRLENDFKTNEWLSVVRKYKHRWGVFIINGNKLLFERWYPNSPGQPKVYIREGKILNDTTFHITVSYRPDGSKRSEEDEVYHFKQFSPKPDSTNNFVK
;
A
#
# COMPACT_ATOMS: atom_id res chain seq x y z
N MET A 1 12.98 8.85 -27.50
CA MET A 1 12.16 7.71 -27.00
C MET A 1 11.70 8.07 -25.60
N LEU A 2 10.44 8.45 -25.43
CA LEU A 2 9.87 8.80 -24.13
C LEU A 2 9.57 7.49 -23.40
N PHE A 3 10.37 7.14 -22.39
CA PHE A 3 10.05 6.03 -21.49
C PHE A 3 8.84 6.46 -20.66
N GLY A 4 7.63 6.08 -21.09
CA GLY A 4 6.41 6.33 -20.34
C GLY A 4 6.44 5.55 -19.03
N SER A 5 6.11 6.20 -17.91
CA SER A 5 5.86 5.48 -16.66
C SER A 5 4.70 4.53 -16.86
N GLU A 6 4.78 3.30 -16.34
CA GLU A 6 3.65 2.39 -16.34
C GLU A 6 2.44 3.03 -15.64
N GLU A 7 1.24 2.73 -16.12
CA GLU A 7 -0.02 3.16 -15.51
C GLU A 7 -0.65 2.00 -14.73
N LEU A 8 -1.50 2.33 -13.76
CA LEU A 8 -2.28 1.32 -13.04
C LEU A 8 -3.28 0.66 -14.01
N THR A 9 -3.42 -0.65 -13.88
CA THR A 9 -4.32 -1.48 -14.68
C THR A 9 -5.60 -1.81 -13.93
N LEU A 10 -5.57 -1.82 -12.59
CA LEU A 10 -6.75 -1.94 -11.76
C LEU A 10 -7.55 -0.62 -11.80
N PRO A 11 -8.89 -0.69 -11.90
CA PRO A 11 -9.72 0.49 -11.86
C PRO A 11 -9.75 1.07 -10.44
N LYS A 12 -9.67 2.39 -10.34
CA LYS A 12 -10.06 3.09 -9.11
C LYS A 12 -11.57 2.98 -8.94
N GLN A 13 -12.02 2.46 -7.81
CA GLN A 13 -13.43 2.40 -7.46
C GLN A 13 -13.63 2.62 -5.96
N PRO A 14 -14.73 3.26 -5.53
CA PRO A 14 -15.03 3.41 -4.12
C PRO A 14 -15.12 2.05 -3.41
N TYR A 15 -14.56 1.99 -2.21
CA TYR A 15 -14.76 0.89 -1.29
C TYR A 15 -16.00 1.17 -0.44
N THR A 16 -17.08 0.45 -0.74
CA THR A 16 -18.39 0.58 -0.08
C THR A 16 -18.71 -0.59 0.87
N GLY A 17 -17.75 -1.51 1.06
CA GLY A 17 -17.92 -2.70 1.90
C GLY A 17 -17.49 -2.49 3.35
N ASN A 18 -17.56 -3.58 4.11
CA ASN A 18 -17.11 -3.66 5.51
C ASN A 18 -16.11 -4.81 5.75
N GLY A 19 -15.60 -5.43 4.68
CA GLY A 19 -14.65 -6.54 4.76
C GLY A 19 -13.26 -6.14 5.27
N LEU A 20 -12.92 -4.86 5.26
CA LEU A 20 -11.73 -4.26 5.86
C LEU A 20 -12.09 -2.92 6.52
N ARG A 21 -11.45 -2.62 7.65
CA ARG A 21 -11.49 -1.30 8.29
C ARG A 21 -10.64 -0.29 7.53
N ILE A 22 -11.11 0.96 7.48
CA ILE A 22 -10.41 2.06 6.81
C ILE A 22 -10.09 3.23 7.75
N ASP A 23 -10.39 3.11 9.04
CA ASP A 23 -10.14 4.11 10.09
C ASP A 23 -8.79 3.89 10.79
N GLY A 24 -7.78 3.51 10.02
CA GLY A 24 -6.43 3.27 10.51
C GLY A 24 -5.46 2.90 9.39
N TYR A 25 -4.46 2.08 9.73
CA TYR A 25 -3.49 1.53 8.77
C TYR A 25 -3.29 0.04 9.00
N TYR A 26 -2.82 -0.64 7.96
CA TYR A 26 -2.40 -2.04 8.03
C TYR A 26 -0.88 -2.12 8.02
N TYR A 27 -0.33 -3.06 8.78
CA TYR A 27 1.10 -3.30 8.83
C TYR A 27 1.43 -4.78 8.62
N TYR A 28 2.56 -5.04 7.96
CA TYR A 28 3.19 -6.35 7.88
C TYR A 28 4.54 -6.30 8.59
N LYS A 29 4.73 -7.19 9.57
CA LYS A 29 5.96 -7.35 10.32
C LYS A 29 6.89 -8.32 9.58
N TYR A 30 8.10 -7.89 9.28
CA TYR A 30 9.09 -8.72 8.59
C TYR A 30 10.49 -8.55 9.17
N TYR A 31 11.39 -9.48 8.82
CA TYR A 31 12.71 -9.62 9.42
C TYR A 31 13.78 -9.62 8.31
N PRO A 32 14.30 -8.45 7.92
CA PRO A 32 15.31 -8.37 6.85
C PRO A 32 16.68 -8.90 7.26
N GLY A 33 16.95 -9.03 8.56
CA GLY A 33 18.20 -9.54 9.13
C GLY A 33 17.98 -10.14 10.52
N GLU A 34 19.03 -10.77 11.05
CA GLU A 34 19.01 -11.33 12.40
C GLU A 34 18.82 -10.20 13.42
N ASN A 35 17.77 -10.29 14.24
CA ASN A 35 17.36 -9.25 15.21
C ASN A 35 16.84 -7.92 14.62
N GLU A 36 16.62 -7.85 13.30
CA GLU A 36 15.96 -6.69 12.69
C GLU A 36 14.47 -6.93 12.54
N VAL A 37 13.66 -6.02 13.07
CA VAL A 37 12.20 -6.05 12.94
C VAL A 37 11.75 -4.81 12.22
N TYR A 38 11.02 -4.98 11.13
CA TYR A 38 10.47 -3.90 10.33
C TYR A 38 8.96 -4.04 10.15
N TYR A 39 8.29 -2.90 10.00
CA TYR A 39 6.88 -2.78 9.73
C TYR A 39 6.65 -2.05 8.42
N SER A 40 6.16 -2.75 7.40
CA SER A 40 5.68 -2.16 6.14
C SER A 40 4.21 -1.75 6.32
N THR A 41 3.87 -0.50 6.00
CA THR A 41 2.54 0.06 6.30
C THR A 41 1.77 0.50 5.06
N TYR A 42 0.45 0.25 5.07
CA TYR A 42 -0.49 0.74 4.06
C TYR A 42 -1.71 1.39 4.70
N LEU A 43 -2.16 2.50 4.12
CA LEU A 43 -3.40 3.17 4.47
C LEU A 43 -4.39 2.97 3.32
N LEU A 44 -5.58 2.43 3.64
CA LEU A 44 -6.66 2.20 2.70
C LEU A 44 -7.70 3.31 2.83
N TYR A 45 -8.27 3.76 1.72
CA TYR A 45 -9.22 4.85 1.68
C TYR A 45 -10.54 4.45 1.03
N GLU A 46 -11.63 5.10 1.46
CA GLU A 46 -12.98 4.86 0.96
C GLU A 46 -13.11 5.08 -0.56
N ASN A 47 -12.26 5.91 -1.16
CA ASN A 47 -12.26 6.15 -2.61
C ASN A 47 -11.43 5.12 -3.42
N GLY A 48 -11.04 4.01 -2.82
CA GLY A 48 -10.27 2.94 -3.47
C GLY A 48 -8.77 3.21 -3.60
N ILE A 49 -8.26 4.29 -3.00
CA ILE A 49 -6.84 4.61 -3.00
C ILE A 49 -6.13 3.80 -1.90
N ILE A 50 -4.90 3.38 -2.19
CA ILE A 50 -3.96 2.88 -1.19
C ILE A 50 -2.73 3.80 -1.13
N LEU A 51 -2.25 4.08 0.09
CA LEU A 51 -1.02 4.83 0.35
C LEU A 51 -0.01 3.93 1.08
N TYR A 52 1.19 3.81 0.55
CA TYR A 52 2.33 3.19 1.21
C TYR A 52 2.94 4.16 2.23
N GLY A 53 2.66 3.93 3.51
CA GLY A 53 3.16 4.75 4.62
C GLY A 53 4.68 4.65 4.78
N GLY A 54 5.26 3.52 4.36
CA GLY A 54 6.69 3.25 4.45
C GLY A 54 6.97 1.95 5.20
N ALA A 55 8.23 1.54 5.16
CA ALA A 55 8.76 0.46 5.96
C ALA A 55 9.79 1.03 6.93
N VAL A 56 9.58 0.81 8.22
CA VAL A 56 10.42 1.36 9.29
C VAL A 56 10.80 0.26 10.27
N ASN A 57 11.94 0.42 10.93
CA ASN A 57 12.29 -0.44 12.05
C ASN A 57 11.23 -0.30 13.16
N GLU A 58 11.03 -1.35 13.95
CA GLU A 58 10.19 -1.37 15.14
C GLU A 58 10.34 -0.12 16.02
N THR A 59 11.57 0.33 16.26
CA THR A 59 11.84 1.47 17.13
C THR A 59 11.31 2.81 16.58
N GLU A 60 11.05 2.89 15.27
CA GLU A 60 10.62 4.10 14.57
C GLU A 60 9.11 4.13 14.31
N ILE A 61 8.34 3.13 14.73
CA ILE A 61 6.90 3.06 14.43
C ILE A 61 6.13 4.25 15.01
N THR A 62 6.47 4.67 16.24
CA THR A 62 5.87 5.85 16.89
C THR A 62 6.19 7.14 16.13
N ARG A 63 7.40 7.24 15.58
CA ARG A 63 7.79 8.39 14.76
C ARG A 63 7.01 8.40 13.44
N LEU A 64 6.87 7.26 12.78
CA LEU A 64 6.06 7.13 11.57
C LEU A 64 4.60 7.56 11.81
N GLU A 65 4.03 7.16 12.95
CA GLU A 65 2.69 7.58 13.37
C GLU A 65 2.58 9.07 13.65
N ASN A 66 3.65 9.72 14.14
CA ASN A 66 3.67 11.17 14.26
C ASN A 66 3.76 11.84 12.88
N ASP A 67 4.59 11.30 11.98
CA ASP A 67 4.74 11.81 10.61
C ASP A 67 3.40 11.79 9.86
N PHE A 68 2.59 10.74 10.00
CA PHE A 68 1.25 10.64 9.41
C PHE A 68 0.31 11.79 9.78
N LYS A 69 0.56 12.47 10.91
CA LYS A 69 -0.24 13.61 11.39
C LYS A 69 0.24 14.96 10.87
N THR A 70 1.37 15.00 10.16
CA THR A 70 2.02 16.24 9.72
C THR A 70 1.73 16.56 8.26
N ASN A 71 1.55 17.84 7.95
CA ASN A 71 1.40 18.31 6.58
C ASN A 71 2.73 18.24 5.82
N GLU A 72 3.84 18.38 6.54
CA GLU A 72 5.20 18.28 6.03
C GLU A 72 5.43 16.91 5.39
N TRP A 73 5.14 15.83 6.11
CA TRP A 73 5.24 14.47 5.58
C TRP A 73 4.32 14.25 4.38
N LEU A 74 3.05 14.67 4.48
CA LEU A 74 2.08 14.49 3.40
C LEU A 74 2.50 15.26 2.13
N SER A 75 3.09 16.45 2.27
CA SER A 75 3.62 17.24 1.15
C SER A 75 4.77 16.53 0.43
N VAL A 76 5.58 15.76 1.16
CA VAL A 76 6.67 14.95 0.60
C VAL A 76 6.10 13.73 -0.11
N VAL A 77 5.19 13.00 0.54
CA VAL A 77 4.54 11.80 -0.02
C VAL A 77 3.82 12.09 -1.33
N ARG A 78 3.14 13.24 -1.44
CA ARG A 78 2.45 13.68 -2.67
C ARG A 78 3.38 13.92 -3.86
N LYS A 79 4.69 14.01 -3.66
CA LYS A 79 5.67 14.17 -4.75
C LYS A 79 6.07 12.83 -5.36
N TYR A 80 5.75 11.70 -4.73
CA TYR A 80 6.28 10.39 -5.10
C TYR A 80 5.18 9.44 -5.58
N LYS A 81 5.11 9.21 -6.91
CA LYS A 81 4.17 8.28 -7.56
C LYS A 81 4.15 6.90 -6.89
N HIS A 82 5.33 6.37 -6.51
CA HIS A 82 5.51 5.06 -5.88
C HIS A 82 4.91 4.89 -4.47
N ARG A 83 4.39 5.97 -3.89
CA ARG A 83 3.66 5.92 -2.63
C ARG A 83 2.19 5.55 -2.82
N TRP A 84 1.64 5.76 -4.02
CA TRP A 84 0.21 5.69 -4.27
C TRP A 84 -0.15 4.46 -5.10
N GLY A 85 -1.42 4.10 -5.06
CA GLY A 85 -1.96 3.00 -5.82
C GLY A 85 -3.48 2.94 -5.68
N VAL A 86 -4.05 1.86 -6.18
CA VAL A 86 -5.48 1.53 -6.01
C VAL A 86 -5.64 0.16 -5.37
N PHE A 87 -6.77 -0.07 -4.73
CA PHE A 87 -7.18 -1.39 -4.29
C PHE A 87 -8.63 -1.66 -4.67
N ILE A 88 -8.94 -2.95 -4.86
CA ILE A 88 -10.28 -3.46 -5.10
C ILE A 88 -10.53 -4.68 -4.23
N ILE A 89 -11.80 -4.89 -3.87
CA ILE A 89 -12.23 -6.06 -3.10
C ILE A 89 -13.35 -6.74 -3.88
N ASN A 90 -13.14 -8.02 -4.18
CA ASN A 90 -14.11 -8.87 -4.88
C ASN A 90 -14.42 -10.08 -3.99
N GLY A 91 -15.54 -10.02 -3.25
CA GLY A 91 -15.83 -11.02 -2.22
C GLY A 91 -14.80 -10.95 -1.10
N ASN A 92 -14.13 -12.07 -0.80
CA ASN A 92 -13.04 -12.14 0.18
C ASN A 92 -11.65 -11.92 -0.42
N LYS A 93 -11.56 -11.51 -1.69
CA LYS A 93 -10.30 -11.30 -2.40
C LYS A 93 -9.92 -9.82 -2.38
N LEU A 94 -8.72 -9.51 -1.90
CA LEU A 94 -8.11 -8.19 -2.00
C LEU A 94 -7.12 -8.19 -3.16
N LEU A 95 -7.22 -7.18 -4.03
CA LEU A 95 -6.15 -6.83 -4.95
C LEU A 95 -5.75 -5.39 -4.69
N PHE A 96 -4.45 -5.12 -4.67
CA PHE A 96 -3.97 -3.75 -4.76
C PHE A 96 -2.82 -3.63 -5.73
N GLU A 97 -2.74 -2.50 -6.41
CA GLU A 97 -1.71 -2.20 -7.39
C GLU A 97 -1.09 -0.85 -7.06
N ARG A 98 0.24 -0.80 -7.08
CA ARG A 98 0.98 0.44 -6.87
C ARG A 98 2.21 0.49 -7.74
N TRP A 99 2.73 1.69 -7.90
CA TRP A 99 4.06 1.89 -8.46
C TRP A 99 5.12 1.55 -7.41
N TYR A 100 6.19 0.91 -7.84
CA TYR A 100 7.35 0.61 -7.02
C TYR A 100 8.55 1.42 -7.51
N PRO A 101 9.41 1.90 -6.59
CA PRO A 101 10.66 2.51 -7.00
C PRO A 101 11.49 1.47 -7.75
N ASN A 102 11.91 1.85 -8.94
CA ASN A 102 12.85 1.12 -9.79
C ASN A 102 13.91 2.15 -10.25
N SER A 103 14.72 1.83 -11.25
CA SER A 103 15.63 2.80 -11.86
C SER A 103 14.95 4.16 -12.18
N PRO A 104 15.69 5.28 -12.11
CA PRO A 104 15.13 6.62 -12.35
C PRO A 104 14.31 6.67 -13.65
N GLY A 105 13.05 7.09 -13.54
CA GLY A 105 12.14 7.28 -14.68
C GLY A 105 11.34 6.05 -15.14
N GLN A 106 11.50 4.87 -14.53
CA GLN A 106 10.76 3.66 -14.93
C GLN A 106 10.10 2.94 -13.74
N PRO A 107 9.19 3.59 -12.99
CA PRO A 107 8.46 2.91 -11.93
C PRO A 107 7.67 1.74 -12.53
N LYS A 108 7.83 0.56 -11.93
CA LYS A 108 7.10 -0.64 -12.33
C LYS A 108 5.84 -0.76 -11.49
N VAL A 109 4.75 -1.20 -12.10
CA VAL A 109 3.54 -1.56 -11.37
C VAL A 109 3.57 -3.04 -11.00
N TYR A 110 3.12 -3.34 -9.80
CA TYR A 110 2.85 -4.71 -9.38
C TYR A 110 1.47 -4.77 -8.74
N ILE A 111 0.73 -5.80 -9.13
CA ILE A 111 -0.50 -6.21 -8.48
C ILE A 111 -0.13 -7.18 -7.38
N ARG A 112 -0.71 -6.95 -6.21
CA ARG A 112 -0.64 -7.81 -5.05
C ARG A 112 -2.01 -8.40 -4.80
N GLU A 113 -2.06 -9.70 -4.67
CA GLU A 113 -3.30 -10.46 -4.54
C GLU A 113 -3.29 -11.24 -3.23
N GLY A 114 -4.42 -11.19 -2.52
CA GLY A 114 -4.58 -11.89 -1.26
C GLY A 114 -6.03 -12.15 -0.86
N LYS A 115 -6.18 -12.72 0.33
CA LYS A 115 -7.46 -13.04 0.96
C LYS A 115 -7.66 -12.19 2.20
N ILE A 116 -8.86 -11.65 2.35
CA ILE A 116 -9.35 -11.04 3.58
C ILE A 116 -9.73 -12.17 4.53
N LEU A 117 -9.12 -12.19 5.72
CA LEU A 117 -9.39 -13.20 6.75
C LEU A 117 -10.48 -12.70 7.71
N ASN A 118 -10.47 -11.40 8.00
CA ASN A 118 -11.48 -10.65 8.73
C ASN A 118 -11.27 -9.15 8.47
N ASP A 119 -12.08 -8.31 9.10
CA ASP A 119 -12.05 -6.85 8.97
C ASP A 119 -10.72 -6.19 9.39
N THR A 120 -9.90 -6.88 10.17
CA THR A 120 -8.61 -6.39 10.68
C THR A 120 -7.40 -7.11 10.11
N THR A 121 -7.59 -8.13 9.26
CA THR A 121 -6.49 -8.98 8.80
C THR A 121 -6.70 -9.44 7.36
N PHE A 122 -5.67 -9.28 6.54
CA PHE A 122 -5.59 -9.89 5.20
C PHE A 122 -4.24 -10.54 4.97
N HIS A 123 -4.20 -11.51 4.07
CA HIS A 123 -2.99 -12.27 3.73
C HIS A 123 -2.74 -12.14 2.23
N ILE A 124 -1.62 -11.50 1.84
CA ILE A 124 -1.15 -11.43 0.46
C ILE A 124 -0.34 -12.69 0.15
N THR A 125 -0.73 -13.38 -0.92
CA THR A 125 -0.13 -14.66 -1.31
C THR A 125 0.61 -14.59 -2.65
N VAL A 126 0.38 -13.55 -3.45
CA VAL A 126 1.00 -13.41 -4.77
C VAL A 126 1.29 -11.95 -5.08
N SER A 127 2.43 -11.69 -5.70
CA SER A 127 2.78 -10.44 -6.38
C SER A 127 3.10 -10.71 -7.85
N TYR A 128 2.59 -9.88 -8.76
CA TYR A 128 2.85 -10.05 -10.19
C TYR A 128 2.79 -8.75 -10.97
N ARG A 129 3.45 -8.71 -12.14
CA ARG A 129 3.31 -7.62 -13.10
C ARG A 129 2.04 -7.82 -13.94
N PRO A 130 1.30 -6.75 -14.27
CA PRO A 130 0.09 -6.86 -15.09
C PRO A 130 0.33 -7.47 -16.47
N ASP A 131 1.52 -7.28 -17.04
CA ASP A 131 1.95 -7.87 -18.32
C ASP A 131 2.29 -9.38 -18.23
N GLY A 132 2.20 -9.98 -17.05
CA GLY A 132 2.51 -11.39 -16.80
C GLY A 132 4.00 -11.73 -16.78
N SER A 133 4.90 -10.76 -16.99
CA SER A 133 6.35 -11.01 -17.12
C SER A 133 7.05 -11.42 -15.82
N LYS A 134 6.40 -11.20 -14.67
CA LYS A 134 6.94 -11.59 -13.36
C LYS A 134 5.81 -11.97 -12.41
N ARG A 135 6.03 -13.02 -11.63
CA ARG A 135 5.16 -13.51 -10.57
C ARG A 135 6.02 -14.08 -9.43
N SER A 136 5.64 -13.81 -8.20
CA SER A 136 6.20 -14.41 -6.99
C SER A 136 5.08 -14.85 -6.06
N GLU A 137 5.32 -15.94 -5.35
CA GLU A 137 4.54 -16.30 -4.17
C GLU A 137 5.01 -15.43 -3.00
N GLU A 138 4.06 -15.04 -2.16
CA GLU A 138 4.27 -14.20 -0.99
C GLU A 138 3.63 -14.90 0.23
N ASP A 139 4.10 -14.57 1.42
CA ASP A 139 3.49 -14.98 2.69
C ASP A 139 3.49 -13.76 3.62
N GLU A 140 2.60 -12.81 3.32
CA GLU A 140 2.52 -11.55 4.05
C GLU A 140 1.16 -11.34 4.69
N VAL A 141 1.11 -11.56 6.01
CA VAL A 141 -0.09 -11.30 6.82
C VAL A 141 -0.05 -9.88 7.36
N TYR A 142 -1.00 -9.06 6.91
CA TYR A 142 -1.16 -7.69 7.34
C TYR A 142 -2.20 -7.59 8.46
N HIS A 143 -1.87 -6.83 9.50
CA HIS A 143 -2.72 -6.58 10.65
C HIS A 143 -3.11 -5.11 10.74
N PHE A 144 -4.33 -4.84 11.17
CA PHE A 144 -4.86 -3.51 11.34
C PHE A 144 -4.42 -2.87 12.66
N LYS A 145 -4.11 -1.58 12.62
CA LYS A 145 -4.02 -0.71 13.79
C LYS A 145 -4.92 0.51 13.55
N GLN A 146 -5.87 0.70 14.46
CA GLN A 146 -6.72 1.89 14.46
C GLN A 146 -5.85 3.14 14.65
N PHE A 147 -6.08 4.17 13.84
CA PHE A 147 -5.23 5.36 13.84
C PHE A 147 -5.99 6.60 13.34
N SER A 148 -5.81 7.72 14.06
CA SER A 148 -6.43 9.00 13.75
C SER A 148 -5.58 10.18 14.27
N PRO A 149 -5.54 11.34 13.59
CA PRO A 149 -6.12 11.58 12.26
C PRO A 149 -5.32 10.85 11.17
N LYS A 150 -6.01 10.34 10.15
CA LYS A 150 -5.39 9.72 8.97
C LYS A 150 -5.01 10.80 7.96
N PRO A 151 -3.83 10.75 7.32
CA PRO A 151 -3.50 11.67 6.23
C PRO A 151 -4.50 11.52 5.09
N ASP A 152 -4.88 12.61 4.42
CA ASP A 152 -5.86 12.54 3.34
C ASP A 152 -5.29 11.85 2.07
N SER A 153 -6.19 11.30 1.24
CA SER A 153 -5.81 10.55 0.03
C SER A 153 -5.50 11.40 -1.20
N THR A 154 -5.58 12.73 -1.11
CA THR A 154 -5.50 13.63 -2.27
C THR A 154 -4.11 13.58 -2.87
N ASN A 155 -4.02 13.21 -4.15
CA ASN A 155 -2.78 13.11 -4.90
C ASN A 155 -3.03 13.37 -6.41
N ASN A 156 -1.96 13.64 -7.16
CA ASN A 156 -2.01 13.97 -8.59
C ASN A 156 -1.78 12.76 -9.52
N PHE A 157 -1.64 11.55 -8.97
CA PHE A 157 -1.23 10.36 -9.73
C PHE A 157 -2.39 9.44 -10.05
N VAL A 158 -3.23 9.15 -9.05
CA VAL A 158 -4.40 8.29 -9.17
C VAL A 158 -5.60 9.18 -9.50
N LYS A 159 -6.11 9.07 -10.73
CA LYS A 159 -7.29 9.82 -11.20
C LYS A 159 -8.56 9.08 -10.81
#